data_AF-A0A2J0N847-F1
#
_entry.id   AF-A0A2J0N847-F1
#
_cell.length_a   1.000
_cell.length_b   1.000
_cell.length_c   1.000
_cell.angle_alpha   90.00
_cell.angle_beta   90.00
_cell.angle_gamma   90.00
#
_symmetry.space_group_name_H-M   'P 1'
#
loop_
_entity.id
_entity.type
_entity.pdbx_description
1 polymer ?
#
loop_
_entity_poly.entity_id
_entity_poly.type
_entity_poly.pdbx_seq_one_letter_code
_entity_poly.pdbx_strand_id
1 'polypeptide(L)'
;MDWKIFLATFTAVFFAEMADKTQMVGIGMASKSSKPLTVFIGSVCAYMVITAVSVLIGATLGKYIKPEIIKYCGASLFIILGVLMLFGKL
;
A
#
# COMPACT_ATOMS: atom_id res chain seq x y z
N MET A 1 3.57 -13.79 20.43
CA MET A 1 3.75 -12.77 19.39
C MET A 1 5.20 -12.36 19.38
N ASP A 2 5.93 -12.69 18.32
CA ASP A 2 7.32 -12.29 18.17
C ASP A 2 7.41 -10.78 17.94
N TRP A 3 7.66 -10.03 19.02
CA TRP A 3 7.77 -8.56 19.01
C TRP A 3 8.78 -8.06 17.98
N LYS A 4 9.80 -8.86 17.68
CA LYS A 4 10.80 -8.63 16.63
C LYS A 4 10.18 -8.59 15.22
N ILE A 5 9.26 -9.50 14.92
CA ILE A 5 8.59 -9.57 13.61
C ILE A 5 7.65 -8.38 13.46
N PHE A 6 6.92 -8.02 14.53
CA PHE A 6 6.06 -6.84 14.53
C PHE A 6 6.86 -5.56 14.24
N LEU A 7 7.93 -5.29 15.00
CA LEU A 7 8.76 -4.11 14.80
C LEU A 7 9.43 -4.08 13.42
N ALA A 8 9.93 -5.22 12.94
CA ALA A 8 10.55 -5.31 11.62
C ALA A 8 9.55 -5.00 10.51
N THR A 9 8.37 -5.60 10.56
CA THR A 9 7.32 -5.41 9.54
C THR A 9 6.77 -4.00 9.61
N PHE A 10 6.50 -3.48 10.81
CA PHE A 10 6.05 -2.10 11.01
C PHE A 10 7.06 -1.10 10.45
N THR A 11 8.34 -1.23 10.81
CA THR A 11 9.37 -0.28 10.36
C THR A 11 9.58 -0.35 8.85
N ALA A 12 9.62 -1.55 8.27
CA ALA A 12 9.76 -1.73 6.83
C ALA A 12 8.60 -1.11 6.05
N VAL A 13 7.36 -1.36 6.48
CA VAL A 13 6.16 -0.79 5.85
C VAL A 13 6.07 0.72 6.09
N PHE A 14 6.40 1.19 7.30
CA PHE A 14 6.37 2.62 7.63
C PHE A 14 7.32 3.42 6.74
N PHE A 15 8.56 2.97 6.56
CA PHE A 15 9.51 3.63 5.66
C PHE A 15 9.13 3.50 4.19
N ALA A 16 8.55 2.36 3.76
CA ALA A 16 8.06 2.19 2.40
C ALA A 16 6.91 3.17 2.08
N GLU A 17 6.01 3.41 3.03
CA GLU A 17 4.83 4.28 2.89
C GLU A 17 5.13 5.76 3.16
N MET A 18 6.24 6.09 3.84
CA MET A 18 6.65 7.48 4.15
C MET A 18 7.06 8.31 2.93
N ALA A 19 7.31 7.67 1.79
CA ALA A 19 7.85 8.32 0.59
C ALA A 19 6.86 8.38 -0.59
N ASP A 20 5.55 8.33 -0.32
CA ASP A 20 4.53 8.24 -1.38
C ASP A 20 3.67 9.51 -1.59
N LYS A 21 3.27 9.73 -2.85
CA LYS A 21 2.42 10.84 -3.29
C LYS A 21 1.06 10.86 -2.56
N THR A 22 0.60 9.72 -2.07
CA THR A 22 -0.61 9.61 -1.24
C THR A 22 -0.54 10.49 0.01
N GLN A 23 0.63 10.71 0.60
CA GLN A 23 0.80 11.61 1.75
C GLN A 23 0.59 13.08 1.36
N MET A 24 1.10 13.49 0.19
CA MET A 24 0.86 14.85 -0.34
C MET A 24 -0.63 15.08 -0.65
N VAL A 25 -1.31 14.06 -1.19
CA VAL A 25 -2.77 14.11 -1.40
C VAL A 25 -3.52 14.22 -0.07
N GLY A 26 -3.10 13.49 0.96
CA GLY A 26 -3.67 13.56 2.31
C GLY A 26 -3.53 14.95 2.93
N ILE A 27 -2.35 15.57 2.85
CA ILE A 27 -2.11 16.93 3.33
C ILE A 27 -2.95 17.94 2.53
N GLY A 28 -3.04 17.78 1.20
CA GLY A 28 -3.89 18.63 0.35
C GLY A 28 -5.37 18.54 0.71
N MET A 29 -5.89 17.33 0.94
CA MET A 29 -7.27 17.09 1.39
C MET A 29 -7.53 17.68 2.78
N ALA A 30 -6.57 17.54 3.72
CA ALA A 30 -6.65 18.10 5.06
C ALA A 30 -6.66 19.64 5.03
N SER A 31 -5.83 20.25 4.18
CA SER A 31 -5.77 21.70 3.98
C SER A 31 -7.06 22.25 3.36
N LYS A 32 -7.64 21.54 2.38
CA LYS A 32 -8.88 21.97 1.70
C LYS A 32 -10.14 21.83 2.55
N SER A 33 -10.18 20.84 3.44
CA SER A 33 -11.38 20.52 4.24
C SER A 33 -11.42 21.24 5.60
N SER A 34 -10.35 21.93 6.00
CA SER A 34 -10.17 22.56 7.33
C SER A 34 -10.40 21.63 8.54
N LYS A 35 -10.53 20.32 8.30
CA LYS A 35 -10.86 19.27 9.29
C LYS A 35 -9.85 18.11 9.15
N PRO A 36 -8.60 18.30 9.61
CA PRO A 36 -7.52 17.32 9.43
C PRO A 36 -7.84 15.97 10.09
N LEU A 37 -8.55 15.97 11.22
CA LEU A 37 -8.95 14.75 11.94
C LEU A 37 -9.90 13.86 11.12
N THR A 38 -10.84 14.46 10.38
CA THR A 38 -11.79 13.69 9.55
C THR A 38 -11.09 13.03 8.36
N VAL A 39 -10.14 13.74 7.74
CA VAL A 39 -9.32 13.18 6.65
C VAL A 39 -8.42 12.07 7.18
N PHE A 40 -7.80 12.25 8.35
CA PHE A 40 -6.99 11.22 8.98
C PHE A 40 -7.78 9.94 9.25
N ILE A 41 -8.93 10.05 9.94
CA ILE A 41 -9.79 8.88 10.25
C ILE A 41 -10.30 8.23 8.97
N GLY A 42 -10.72 9.03 7.98
CA GLY A 42 -11.17 8.52 6.68
C GLY A 42 -10.09 7.72 5.95
N SER A 43 -8.87 8.25 5.87
CA SER A 43 -7.73 7.57 5.25
C SER A 43 -7.34 6.29 6.00
N VAL A 44 -7.33 6.33 7.34
CA VAL A 44 -7.02 5.15 8.17
C VAL A 44 -8.08 4.05 8.00
N CYS A 45 -9.37 4.41 8.00
CA CYS A 45 -10.45 3.46 7.74
C CYS A 45 -10.37 2.87 6.33
N ALA A 46 -10.14 3.70 5.31
CA ALA A 46 -9.97 3.24 3.93
C ALA A 46 -8.78 2.27 3.81
N TYR A 47 -7.66 2.60 4.46
CA TYR A 47 -6.46 1.77 4.45
C TYR A 47 -6.66 0.43 5.19
N MET A 48 -7.41 0.42 6.29
CA MET A 48 -7.79 -0.82 6.96
C MET A 48 -8.67 -1.71 6.06
N VAL A 49 -9.66 -1.13 5.38
CA VAL A 49 -10.56 -1.88 4.49
C VAL A 49 -9.79 -2.46 3.30
N ILE A 50 -8.98 -1.65 2.61
CA ILE A 50 -8.21 -2.14 1.45
C ILE A 50 -7.22 -3.24 1.87
N THR A 51 -6.60 -3.11 3.05
CA THR A 51 -5.66 -4.11 3.57
C THR A 51 -6.39 -5.41 3.90
N ALA A 52 -7.54 -5.35 4.59
CA ALA A 52 -8.34 -6.52 4.92
C ALA A 52 -8.78 -7.27 3.66
N VAL A 53 -9.26 -6.54 2.65
CA VAL A 53 -9.64 -7.11 1.35
C VAL A 53 -8.44 -7.75 0.65
N SER A 54 -7.29 -7.05 0.62
CA SER A 54 -6.06 -7.55 0.00
C SER A 54 -5.56 -8.84 0.65
N VAL A 55 -5.61 -8.94 1.98
CA VAL A 55 -5.21 -10.14 2.72
C VAL A 55 -6.16 -11.31 2.45
N LEU A 56 -7.48 -11.07 2.43
CA LEU A 56 -8.47 -12.11 2.13
C LEU A 56 -8.28 -12.68 0.71
N ILE A 57 -8.09 -11.79 -0.26
CA ILE A 57 -7.87 -12.15 -1.66
C ILE A 57 -6.53 -12.90 -1.80
N GLY A 58 -5.46 -12.38 -1.21
CA GLY A 58 -4.13 -13.00 -1.25
C GLY A 58 -4.09 -14.38 -0.58
N ALA A 59 -4.75 -14.53 0.57
CA ALA A 59 -4.85 -15.81 1.27
C ALA A 59 -5.67 -16.85 0.51
N THR A 60 -6.71 -16.42 -0.21
CA THR A 60 -7.52 -17.31 -1.05
C THR A 60 -6.77 -17.72 -2.30
N LEU A 61 -6.19 -16.76 -3.03
CA LEU A 61 -5.40 -17.03 -4.25
C LEU A 61 -4.17 -17.90 -3.96
N GLY A 62 -3.51 -17.70 -2.81
CA GLY A 62 -2.35 -18.51 -2.41
C GLY A 62 -2.65 -20.00 -2.19
N LYS A 63 -3.92 -20.39 -2.02
CA LYS A 63 -4.33 -21.81 -1.95
C LYS A 63 -4.41 -22.48 -3.32
N TYR A 64 -4.64 -21.70 -4.39
CA TYR A 64 -4.85 -22.21 -5.73
C TYR A 64 -3.66 -21.91 -6.67
N ILE A 65 -2.87 -20.87 -6.37
CA ILE A 65 -1.80 -20.38 -7.22
C ILE A 65 -0.46 -20.52 -6.49
N LYS A 66 0.53 -21.09 -7.19
CA LYS A 66 1.89 -21.19 -6.67
C LYS A 66 2.44 -19.79 -6.33
N PRO A 67 3.12 -19.61 -5.19
CA PRO A 67 3.63 -18.31 -4.75
C PRO A 67 4.62 -17.69 -5.74
N GLU A 68 5.31 -18.50 -6.54
CA GLU A 68 6.21 -18.03 -7.59
C GLU A 68 5.47 -17.21 -8.66
N ILE A 69 4.27 -17.64 -9.08
CA ILE A 69 3.49 -16.94 -10.11
C ILE A 69 3.05 -15.57 -9.59
N ILE A 70 2.62 -15.50 -8.33
CA ILE A 70 2.22 -14.24 -7.66
C ILE A 70 3.42 -13.29 -7.62
N LYS A 71 4.61 -13.80 -7.28
CA LYS A 71 5.85 -13.03 -7.25
C LYS A 71 6.26 -12.50 -8.63
N TYR A 72 6.23 -13.34 -9.67
CA TYR A 72 6.57 -12.91 -11.03
C TYR A 72 5.56 -11.90 -11.58
N CYS A 73 4.27 -12.10 -11.29
CA CYS A 73 3.22 -11.16 -11.69
C CYS A 73 3.45 -9.78 -11.03
N GLY A 74 3.66 -9.75 -9.71
CA GLY A 74 3.97 -8.51 -8.99
C GLY A 74 5.25 -7.81 -9.49
N ALA A 75 6.32 -8.56 -9.74
CA ALA A 75 7.56 -8.03 -10.29
C ALA A 75 7.36 -7.44 -11.70
N SER A 76 6.61 -8.13 -12.56
CA SER A 76 6.31 -7.65 -13.92
C SER A 76 5.50 -6.36 -13.90
N LEU A 77 4.49 -6.26 -13.01
CA LEU A 77 3.70 -5.05 -12.82
C LEU A 77 4.56 -3.87 -12.37
N PHE A 78 5.47 -4.08 -11.41
CA PHE A 78 6.40 -3.05 -10.97
C PHE A 78 7.34 -2.57 -12.09
N ILE A 79 7.86 -3.50 -12.90
CA ILE A 79 8.69 -3.15 -14.05
C ILE A 79 7.88 -2.35 -15.07
N ILE A 80 6.66 -2.78 -15.41
CA ILE A 80 5.79 -2.09 -16.38
C ILE A 80 5.49 -0.67 -15.89
N LEU A 81 5.07 -0.51 -14.62
CA LEU A 81 4.80 0.80 -14.04
C LEU A 81 6.05 1.68 -14.01
N GLY A 82 7.21 1.13 -13.65
CA GLY A 82 8.48 1.86 -13.67
C GLY A 82 8.87 2.33 -15.07
N VAL A 83 8.67 1.50 -16.10
CA VAL A 83 8.90 1.87 -17.49
C VAL A 83 7.91 2.95 -17.95
N LEU A 84 6.62 2.81 -17.64
CA LEU A 84 5.60 3.81 -17.98
C LEU A 84 5.90 5.17 -17.33
N MET A 85 6.37 5.17 -16.09
CA MET A 85 6.80 6.37 -15.37
C MET A 85 8.05 6.99 -16.00
N LEU A 86 9.03 6.19 -16.45
CA LEU A 86 10.21 6.68 -17.19
C LEU A 86 9.84 7.36 -18.51
N PHE A 87 8.83 6.85 -19.22
CA PHE A 87 8.32 7.47 -20.45
C PHE A 87 7.36 8.64 -20.19
N GLY A 88 7.12 9.02 -18.94
CA GLY A 88 6.22 10.13 -18.57
C GLY A 88 4.77 9.91 -18.99
N LYS A 89 4.37 8.65 -19.22
CA LYS A 89 2.97 8.28 -19.49
C LYS A 89 2.14 8.15 -18.22
N LEU A 90 2.79 8.25 -17.06
CA LEU A 90 2.24 8.20 -15.70
C LEU A 90 2.94 9.26 -14.85
#